data_AF-A0A0F9JA15-F1
#
_entry.id   AF-A0A0F9JA15-F1
#
_cell.length_a   1.000
_cell.length_b   1.000
_cell.length_c   1.000
_cell.angle_alpha   90.00
_cell.angle_beta   90.00
_cell.angle_gamma   90.00
#
_symmetry.space_group_name_H-M   'P 1'
#
loop_
_entity.id
_entity.type
_entity.pdbx_description
1 polymer ?
#
loop_
_entity_poly.entity_id
_entity_poly.type
_entity_poly.pdbx_seq_one_letter_code
_entity_poly.pdbx_strand_id
1 'polypeptide(L)'
;MPNDSKYIRLYPERAVAPLRAVFDRLIQGEVVPTPELATARLTLDEDGFPEDEPLFLLRGQDTLAPLSVRGYAMMAQDAGAFGGSVEVYEHIRDFADRMERWEPRKLPD
;
A
#
# COMPACT_ATOMS: atom_id res chain seq x y z
N MET A 1 -26.27 0.55 10.58
CA MET A 1 -25.02 0.47 11.36
C MET A 1 -23.91 1.02 10.47
N PRO A 2 -23.06 1.96 10.94
CA PRO A 2 -22.04 2.54 10.08
C PRO A 2 -21.02 1.46 9.75
N ASN A 3 -20.78 1.31 8.45
CA ASN A 3 -19.81 0.40 7.86
C ASN A 3 -18.43 1.02 8.06
N ASP A 4 -17.82 0.79 9.23
CA ASP A 4 -16.47 1.24 9.55
C ASP A 4 -15.43 0.44 8.73
N SER A 5 -15.22 0.95 7.52
CA SER A 5 -13.98 0.94 6.75
C SER A 5 -12.86 0.02 7.26
N LYS A 6 -12.91 -1.23 6.82
CA LYS A 6 -11.82 -2.20 6.97
C LYS A 6 -10.61 -1.91 6.06
N TYR A 7 -10.63 -0.82 5.29
CA TYR A 7 -9.54 -0.41 4.38
C TYR A 7 -8.95 0.97 4.66
N ILE A 8 -9.56 1.77 5.54
CA ILE A 8 -8.83 2.81 6.29
C ILE A 8 -7.85 2.15 7.30
N ARG A 9 -7.91 0.82 7.44
CA ARG A 9 -7.09 -0.01 8.35
C ARG A 9 -6.15 -0.98 7.62
N LEU A 10 -5.38 -0.54 6.63
CA LEU A 10 -4.14 -1.28 6.29
C LEU A 10 -2.98 -0.87 7.21
N TYR A 11 -3.05 0.34 7.77
CA TYR A 11 -2.19 0.83 8.85
C TYR A 11 -3.05 1.71 9.77
N PRO A 12 -2.87 1.67 11.10
CA PRO A 12 -3.67 2.51 12.00
C PRO A 12 -3.40 4.00 11.71
N GLU A 13 -4.40 4.89 11.86
CA GLU A 13 -4.26 6.32 11.49
C GLU A 13 -3.06 6.99 12.19
N ARG A 14 -2.70 6.53 13.40
CA ARG A 14 -1.47 6.96 14.09
C ARG A 14 -0.18 6.71 13.30
N ALA A 15 -0.12 5.64 12.50
CA ALA A 15 1.04 5.26 11.70
C ALA A 15 1.13 6.01 10.37
N VAL A 16 -0.01 6.49 9.84
CA VAL A 16 -0.07 7.13 8.51
C VAL A 16 -0.33 8.64 8.56
N ALA A 17 -0.89 9.17 9.64
CA ALA A 17 -1.18 10.59 9.78
C ALA A 17 0.07 11.49 9.69
N PRO A 18 1.22 11.13 10.31
CA PRO A 18 2.45 11.93 10.18
C PRO A 18 2.96 11.97 8.73
N LEU A 19 2.91 10.82 8.03
CA LEU A 19 3.28 10.72 6.63
C LEU A 19 2.33 11.54 5.74
N ARG A 20 1.03 11.44 5.95
CA ARG A 20 -0.01 12.17 5.19
C ARG A 20 0.19 13.68 5.28
N ALA A 21 0.38 14.19 6.50
CA ALA A 21 0.57 15.61 6.75
C ALA A 21 1.84 16.16 6.06
N VAL A 22 2.92 15.39 6.06
CA VAL A 22 4.16 15.77 5.35
C VAL A 22 3.97 15.70 3.83
N PHE A 23 3.27 14.69 3.33
CA PHE A 23 3.02 14.51 1.90
C PHE A 23 2.14 15.62 1.31
N ASP A 24 1.08 16.03 2.03
CA ASP A 24 0.19 17.11 1.61
C ASP A 24 0.94 18.44 1.45
N ARG A 25 1.85 18.74 2.39
CA ARG A 25 2.70 19.95 2.35
C ARG A 25 3.70 19.91 1.20
N LEU A 26 4.30 18.75 0.93
CA LEU A 26 5.18 18.55 -0.23
C LEU A 26 4.43 18.77 -1.56
N ILE A 27 3.20 18.26 -1.69
CA ILE A 27 2.35 18.47 -2.88
C ILE A 27 2.04 19.96 -3.08
N GLN A 28 1.87 20.69 -1.98
CA GLN A 28 1.65 22.14 -1.99
C GLN A 28 2.93 22.96 -2.28
N GLY A 29 4.07 22.29 -2.48
CA GLY A 29 5.35 22.93 -2.81
C GLY A 29 6.08 23.50 -1.60
N GLU A 30 5.70 23.12 -0.37
CA GLU A 30 6.39 23.54 0.83
C GLU A 30 7.73 22.83 1.01
N VAL A 31 8.71 23.55 1.55
CA VAL A 31 9.97 22.95 1.99
C VAL A 31 9.77 22.33 3.36
N VAL A 32 9.77 21.00 3.42
CA VAL A 32 9.64 20.24 4.68
C VAL A 32 11.05 19.95 5.26
N PRO A 33 11.34 20.32 6.51
CA PRO A 33 12.63 20.05 7.15
C PRO A 33 12.96 18.55 7.26
N THR A 34 14.24 18.20 7.12
CA THR A 34 14.74 16.81 7.23
C THR A 34 14.30 16.05 8.50
N PRO A 35 14.25 16.68 9.69
CA PRO A 35 13.73 16.02 10.90
C PRO A 35 12.25 15.64 10.80
N GLU A 36 11.43 16.44 10.10
CA GLU A 36 10.00 16.15 9.88
C GLU A 36 9.82 15.06 8.82
N LEU A 37 10.68 15.03 7.79
CA LEU A 37 10.74 13.91 6.84
C LEU A 37 11.10 12.58 7.52
N ALA A 38 11.95 12.60 8.55
CA ALA A 38 12.29 11.42 9.34
C ALA A 38 11.10 10.90 10.18
N THR A 39 10.17 11.78 10.58
CA THR A 39 8.91 11.38 11.24
C THR A 39 7.82 10.89 10.28
N ALA A 40 7.96 11.17 8.98
CA ALA A 40 7.16 10.58 7.91
C ALA A 40 7.68 9.21 7.45
N ARG A 41 8.70 8.68 8.12
CA ARG A 41 9.10 7.28 7.98
C ARG A 41 7.93 6.43 8.47
N LEU A 42 7.50 5.46 7.65
CA LEU A 42 6.57 4.42 8.11
C LEU A 42 7.35 3.61 9.15
N THR A 43 7.21 3.98 10.42
CA THR A 43 7.76 3.22 11.54
C THR A 43 6.84 2.01 11.68
N LEU A 44 7.30 0.87 11.18
CA LEU A 44 6.59 -0.40 11.26
C LEU A 44 6.64 -0.97 12.69
N ASP A 45 7.32 -0.29 13.60
CA ASP A 45 7.92 -0.90 14.79
C ASP A 45 6.97 -0.94 16.01
N GLU A 46 5.83 -0.24 15.98
CA GLU A 46 4.91 -0.19 17.14
C GLU A 46 3.57 -0.93 16.94
N ASP A 47 3.25 -1.38 15.72
CA ASP A 47 2.08 -2.23 15.39
C ASP A 47 2.28 -3.11 14.13
N GLY A 48 3.43 -3.00 13.44
CA GLY A 48 3.55 -3.37 12.03
C GLY A 48 4.24 -4.70 11.82
N PHE A 49 3.41 -5.71 11.53
CA PHE A 49 3.78 -7.05 11.09
C PHE A 49 4.56 -7.90 12.13
N PRO A 50 4.19 -9.17 12.34
CA PRO A 50 4.98 -10.08 13.14
C PRO A 50 6.43 -10.17 12.62
N GLU A 51 7.43 -10.15 13.51
CA GLU A 51 8.86 -10.24 13.13
C GLU A 51 9.19 -11.53 12.36
N ASP A 52 8.38 -12.57 12.53
CA ASP A 52 8.49 -13.87 11.87
C ASP A 52 7.70 -13.96 10.55
N GLU A 53 6.94 -12.92 10.19
CA GLU A 53 6.19 -12.89 8.93
C GLU A 53 7.05 -12.30 7.79
N PRO A 54 7.31 -13.06 6.72
CA PRO A 54 8.08 -12.55 5.59
C PRO A 54 7.31 -11.48 4.83
N LEU A 55 7.89 -10.29 4.74
CA LEU A 55 7.37 -9.18 3.95
C LEU A 55 8.01 -9.12 2.57
N PHE A 56 7.16 -9.09 1.54
CA PHE A 56 7.60 -8.93 0.15
C PHE A 56 7.20 -7.56 -0.37
N LEU A 57 8.20 -6.73 -0.71
CA LEU A 57 7.97 -5.45 -1.37
C LEU A 57 7.99 -5.65 -2.89
N LEU A 58 6.88 -5.29 -3.54
CA LEU A 58 6.81 -5.24 -5.00
C LEU A 58 7.05 -3.81 -5.48
N ARG A 59 8.06 -3.59 -6.33
CA ARG A 59 8.27 -2.27 -6.91
C ARG A 59 7.30 -2.09 -8.08
N GLY A 60 6.77 -0.88 -8.17
CA GLY A 60 5.81 -0.52 -9.21
C GLY A 60 6.25 -0.82 -10.64
N GLN A 61 7.53 -0.56 -10.92
CA GLN A 61 8.13 -0.71 -12.24
C GLN A 61 8.59 -2.14 -12.54
N ASP A 62 8.47 -3.09 -11.59
CA ASP A 62 8.85 -4.48 -11.86
C ASP A 62 7.81 -5.12 -12.80
N THR A 63 8.26 -5.66 -13.92
CA THR A 63 7.41 -6.26 -14.97
C THR A 63 6.53 -7.39 -14.42
N LEU A 64 6.99 -8.11 -13.39
CA LEU A 64 6.25 -9.22 -12.77
C LEU A 64 5.31 -8.79 -11.64
N ALA A 65 5.47 -7.57 -11.11
CA ALA A 65 4.68 -7.13 -9.97
C ALA A 65 3.16 -7.05 -10.24
N PRO A 66 2.67 -6.56 -11.40
CA PRO A 66 1.24 -6.55 -11.69
C PRO A 66 0.61 -7.96 -11.64
N LEU A 67 1.34 -8.98 -12.14
CA LEU A 67 0.86 -10.36 -12.14
C LEU A 67 0.70 -10.88 -10.70
N SER A 68 1.69 -10.62 -9.84
CA SER A 68 1.62 -10.98 -8.42
C SER A 68 0.44 -10.31 -7.71
N VAL A 69 0.20 -9.03 -8.00
CA VAL A 69 -0.92 -8.27 -7.41
C VAL A 69 -2.28 -8.82 -7.88
N ARG A 70 -2.44 -9.15 -9.16
CA ARG A 70 -3.67 -9.81 -9.67
C ARG A 70 -3.88 -11.19 -9.06
N GLY A 71 -2.80 -11.99 -8.99
CA GLY A 71 -2.82 -13.31 -8.38
C GLY A 71 -3.26 -13.25 -6.92
N TYR A 72 -2.71 -12.29 -6.16
CA TYR A 72 -3.12 -12.03 -4.78
C TYR A 72 -4.61 -11.68 -4.68
N ALA A 73 -5.12 -10.77 -5.52
CA ALA A 73 -6.54 -10.41 -5.51
C ALA A 73 -7.46 -11.62 -5.73
N MET A 74 -7.11 -12.50 -6.68
CA MET A 74 -7.84 -13.74 -6.95
C MET A 74 -7.81 -14.69 -5.75
N MET A 75 -6.63 -15.00 -5.23
CA MET A 75 -6.48 -15.91 -4.08
C MET A 75 -7.17 -15.36 -2.82
N ALA A 76 -7.06 -14.06 -2.56
CA ALA A 76 -7.73 -13.40 -1.45
C ALA A 76 -9.25 -13.44 -1.60
N GLN A 77 -9.77 -13.33 -2.83
CA GLN A 77 -11.19 -13.47 -3.10
C GLN A 77 -11.67 -14.91 -2.87
N ASP A 78 -10.97 -15.89 -3.41
CA ASP A 78 -11.32 -17.31 -3.28
C ASP A 78 -11.27 -17.77 -1.82
N ALA A 79 -10.32 -17.24 -1.03
CA ALA A 79 -10.21 -17.49 0.40
C ALA A 79 -11.28 -16.77 1.25
N GLY A 80 -12.11 -15.90 0.65
CA GLY A 80 -13.07 -15.08 1.39
C GLY A 80 -12.39 -14.09 2.34
N ALA A 81 -11.14 -13.71 2.07
CA ALA A 81 -10.42 -12.69 2.83
C ALA A 81 -11.23 -11.39 2.82
N PHE A 82 -10.85 -10.39 3.62
CA PHE A 82 -11.45 -9.08 3.50
C PHE A 82 -12.99 -9.07 3.72
N GLY A 83 -13.55 -10.10 4.36
CA GLY A 83 -14.99 -10.28 4.53
C GLY A 83 -15.77 -10.29 3.21
N GLY A 84 -15.19 -10.82 2.13
CA GLY A 84 -15.85 -10.95 0.82
C GLY A 84 -16.12 -9.63 0.08
N SER A 85 -15.40 -8.55 0.40
CA SER A 85 -15.65 -7.22 -0.17
C SER A 85 -15.25 -7.15 -1.65
N VAL A 86 -16.22 -7.13 -2.55
CA VAL A 86 -15.98 -7.06 -4.01
C VAL A 86 -15.15 -5.83 -4.40
N GLU A 87 -15.50 -4.67 -3.84
CA GLU A 87 -14.84 -3.38 -4.12
C GLU A 87 -13.32 -3.41 -3.89
N VAL A 88 -12.84 -4.29 -3.02
CA VAL A 88 -11.42 -4.35 -2.67
C VAL A 88 -10.65 -5.23 -3.60
N TYR A 89 -11.23 -6.35 -4.02
CA TYR A 89 -10.59 -7.13 -5.07
C TYR A 89 -10.54 -6.34 -6.38
N GLU A 90 -11.58 -5.57 -6.69
CA GLU A 90 -11.60 -4.63 -7.81
C GLU A 90 -10.52 -3.56 -7.66
N HIS A 91 -10.42 -2.92 -6.50
CA HIS A 91 -9.37 -1.94 -6.22
C HIS A 91 -7.94 -2.50 -6.43
N ILE A 92 -7.68 -3.72 -5.96
CA ILE A 92 -6.37 -4.37 -6.11
C ILE A 92 -6.09 -4.68 -7.60
N ARG A 93 -7.10 -5.15 -8.34
CA ARG A 93 -6.98 -5.42 -9.79
C ARG A 93 -6.72 -4.14 -10.57
N ASP A 94 -7.46 -3.07 -10.29
CA ASP A 94 -7.25 -1.75 -10.91
C ASP A 94 -5.85 -1.22 -10.62
N PHE A 95 -5.32 -1.47 -9.41
CA PHE A 95 -3.96 -1.10 -9.08
C PHE A 95 -2.93 -1.88 -9.92
N ALA A 96 -3.13 -3.18 -10.11
CA ALA A 96 -2.28 -3.96 -11.02
C ALA A 96 -2.33 -3.43 -12.46
N ASP A 97 -3.52 -3.07 -12.96
CA ASP A 97 -3.68 -2.49 -14.30
C ASP A 97 -2.96 -1.14 -14.45
N ARG A 98 -2.89 -0.35 -13.38
CA ARG A 98 -2.09 0.88 -13.35
C ARG A 98 -0.60 0.58 -13.39
N MET A 99 -0.14 -0.42 -12.63
CA MET A 99 1.27 -0.83 -12.61
C MET A 99 1.76 -1.29 -13.99
N GLU A 100 0.91 -1.96 -14.78
CA GLU A 100 1.26 -2.37 -16.15
C GLU A 100 1.56 -1.20 -17.09
N ARG A 101 1.04 -0.01 -16.79
CA ARG A 101 1.19 1.20 -17.61
C ARG A 101 2.35 2.09 -17.15
N TRP A 102 3.04 1.72 -16.07
CA TRP A 102 4.16 2.50 -15.56
C TRP A 102 5.42 2.25 -16.39
N GLU A 103 5.98 3.31 -16.96
CA GLU A 103 7.19 3.24 -17.75
C GLU A 103 8.35 3.97 -17.04
N PRO A 104 9.60 3.48 -17.12
CA PRO A 104 10.00 2.21 -17.75
C PRO A 104 9.65 0.99 -16.88
N ARG A 105 9.39 -0.16 -17.49
CA ARG A 105 9.31 -1.45 -16.78
C ARG A 105 10.65 -2.19 -16.78
N LYS A 106 10.97 -2.86 -15.67
CA LYS A 106 12.22 -3.59 -15.45
C LYS A 106 11.94 -5.03 -15.07
N LEU A 107 12.72 -5.97 -15.61
CA LEU A 107 12.75 -7.31 -15.04
C LEU A 107 13.58 -7.27 -13.75
N PRO A 108 13.24 -8.09 -12.74
CA PRO A 108 14.13 -8.33 -11.61
C PRO A 108 15.48 -8.87 -12.11
N ASP A 109 16.57 -8.49 -11.45
CA ASP A 109 17.92 -8.99 -11.73
C ASP A 109 18.07 -10.49 -11.43
#